data_AF-X1I9L6-F1
#
_entry.id   AF-X1I9L6-F1
#
_cell.length_a   1.000
_cell.length_b   1.000
_cell.length_c   1.000
_cell.angle_alpha   90.00
_cell.angle_beta   90.00
_cell.angle_gamma   90.00
#
_symmetry.space_group_name_H-M   'P 1'
#
loop_
_entity.id
_entity.type
_entity.pdbx_description
1 polymer ?
#
loop_
_entity_poly.entity_id
_entity_poly.type
_entity_poly.pdbx_seq_one_letter_code
_entity_poly.pdbx_strand_id
1 'polypeptide(L)'
;MPGDPDALNSDFVTSILRARNGDLWIGTWGNGLNLLRPQDEIPGRFDHYVNQAGDPSSLANDYVSSIIEDRQGNLWFGTRGGIVMHRPGSQVFEYVS
;
A
#
# COMPACT_ATOMS: atom_id res chain seq x y z
N MET A 1 -12.45 -11.52 -9.15
CA MET A 1 -12.27 -12.12 -10.50
C MET A 1 -11.21 -11.30 -11.24
N PRO A 2 -10.52 -11.81 -12.29
CA PRO A 2 -9.61 -10.97 -13.08
C PRO A 2 -10.36 -9.73 -13.60
N GLY A 3 -9.86 -8.53 -13.33
CA GLY A 3 -10.48 -7.26 -13.72
C GLY A 3 -11.54 -6.70 -12.77
N ASP A 4 -11.71 -7.31 -11.59
CA ASP A 4 -12.54 -6.77 -10.52
C ASP A 4 -11.79 -5.63 -9.80
N PRO A 5 -12.26 -4.37 -9.85
CA PRO A 5 -11.56 -3.24 -9.25
C PRO A 5 -11.45 -3.35 -7.72
N ASP A 6 -12.32 -4.16 -7.09
CA ASP A 6 -12.32 -4.35 -5.64
C ASP A 6 -11.49 -5.56 -5.20
N ALA A 7 -10.84 -6.28 -6.13
CA ALA A 7 -9.98 -7.43 -5.84
C ALA A 7 -8.49 -7.05 -5.79
N LEU A 8 -7.64 -7.97 -5.29
CA LEU A 8 -6.18 -7.83 -5.34
C LEU A 8 -5.70 -7.58 -6.78
N ASN A 9 -4.88 -6.54 -6.96
CA ASN A 9 -4.52 -6.06 -8.30
C ASN A 9 -3.31 -6.76 -8.95
N SER A 10 -2.74 -7.76 -8.27
CA SER A 10 -1.56 -8.49 -8.75
C SER A 10 -1.52 -9.89 -8.15
N ASP A 11 -1.20 -10.89 -8.97
CA ASP A 11 -1.02 -12.27 -8.53
C ASP A 11 0.34 -12.49 -7.84
N PHE A 12 1.25 -11.50 -7.92
CA PHE A 12 2.60 -11.57 -7.35
C PHE A 12 2.74 -10.67 -6.13
N VAL A 13 2.35 -11.23 -4.97
CA VAL A 13 2.54 -10.60 -3.66
C VAL A 13 4.01 -10.72 -3.23
N THR A 14 4.60 -9.60 -2.83
CA THR A 14 6.00 -9.51 -2.37
C THR A 14 6.09 -9.34 -0.86
N SER A 15 5.08 -8.72 -0.25
CA SER A 15 5.08 -8.42 1.18
C SER A 15 3.65 -8.26 1.70
N ILE A 16 3.44 -8.62 2.96
CA ILE A 16 2.17 -8.44 3.67
C ILE A 16 2.49 -7.93 5.08
N LEU A 17 1.76 -6.92 5.52
CA LEU A 17 1.80 -6.43 6.89
C LEU A 17 0.39 -6.27 7.43
N ARG A 18 0.13 -6.84 8.61
CA ARG A 18 -1.03 -6.46 9.41
C ARG A 18 -0.64 -5.32 10.35
N ALA A 19 -1.15 -4.14 10.08
CA ALA A 19 -0.90 -2.96 10.90
C ALA A 19 -1.63 -3.08 12.26
N ARG A 20 -1.19 -2.29 13.25
CA ARG A 20 -1.77 -2.30 14.61
C ARG A 20 -3.24 -1.92 14.66
N ASN A 21 -3.70 -1.10 13.71
CA ASN A 21 -5.10 -0.73 13.58
C ASN A 21 -5.98 -1.87 13.02
N GLY A 22 -5.38 -2.97 12.56
CA GLY A 22 -6.08 -4.13 12.01
C GLY A 22 -6.08 -4.20 10.48
N ASP A 23 -5.64 -3.14 9.80
CA ASP A 23 -5.54 -3.08 8.35
C ASP A 23 -4.50 -4.06 7.82
N LEU A 24 -4.76 -4.60 6.63
CA LEU A 24 -3.84 -5.45 5.89
C LEU A 24 -3.29 -4.69 4.69
N TRP A 25 -2.00 -4.40 4.74
CA TRP A 25 -1.23 -3.80 3.67
C TRP A 25 -0.48 -4.87 2.89
N ILE A 26 -0.60 -4.85 1.57
CA ILE A 26 -0.08 -5.89 0.69
C ILE A 26 0.71 -5.23 -0.44
N GLY A 27 2.01 -5.49 -0.46
CA GLY A 27 2.91 -5.04 -1.51
C GLY A 27 2.96 -6.07 -2.63
N THR A 28 3.13 -5.57 -3.85
CA THR A 28 3.15 -6.41 -5.05
C THR A 28 4.40 -6.15 -5.87
N TRP A 29 4.72 -7.10 -6.77
CA TRP A 29 5.82 -6.94 -7.72
C TRP A 29 5.52 -5.85 -8.77
N GLY A 30 4.26 -5.50 -8.97
CA GLY A 30 3.80 -4.46 -9.87
C GLY A 30 2.32 -4.26 -9.68
N ASN A 31 1.83 -3.08 -10.05
CA ASN A 31 0.51 -2.52 -9.68
C ASN A 31 0.42 -2.01 -8.23
N GLY A 32 1.55 -1.80 -7.56
CA GLY A 32 1.62 -1.00 -6.35
C GLY A 32 1.19 -1.72 -5.08
N LEU A 33 0.42 -1.04 -4.25
CA LEU A 33 0.08 -1.43 -2.89
C LEU A 33 -1.43 -1.63 -2.78
N ASN A 34 -1.84 -2.69 -2.10
CA ASN A 34 -3.24 -2.98 -1.84
C ASN A 34 -3.50 -2.82 -0.33
N LEU A 35 -4.63 -2.23 0.02
CA LEU A 35 -5.09 -2.09 1.40
C LEU A 35 -6.45 -2.77 1.54
N LEU A 36 -6.49 -3.78 2.40
CA LEU A 36 -7.73 -4.41 2.85
C LEU A 36 -8.01 -3.95 4.28
N ARG A 37 -9.19 -3.38 4.50
CA ARG A 37 -9.68 -3.04 5.83
C ARG A 37 -10.74 -4.06 6.24
N PRO A 38 -10.42 -5.01 7.14
CA PRO A 38 -11.35 -6.08 7.49
C PRO A 38 -12.61 -5.59 8.23
N GLN A 39 -12.62 -4.35 8.70
CA GLN A 39 -13.73 -3.73 9.42
C GLN A 39 -14.65 -2.89 8.52
N ASP A 40 -14.34 -2.75 7.23
CA ASP A 40 -15.17 -1.97 6.31
C ASP A 40 -16.56 -2.60 6.10
N GLU A 41 -17.55 -1.75 5.80
CA GLU A 41 -18.94 -2.16 5.56
C GLU A 41 -19.09 -3.17 4.41
N ILE A 42 -18.15 -3.15 3.46
CA ILE A 42 -18.04 -4.09 2.35
C ILE A 42 -16.80 -4.97 2.60
N PRO A 43 -16.97 -6.17 3.18
CA PRO A 43 -15.84 -7.07 3.44
C PRO A 43 -15.17 -7.49 2.14
N GLY A 44 -13.83 -7.49 2.14
CA GLY A 44 -13.04 -8.02 1.02
C GLY A 44 -12.75 -7.03 -0.10
N ARG A 45 -13.16 -5.75 0.03
CA ARG A 45 -12.76 -4.68 -0.89
C ARG A 45 -11.31 -4.26 -0.66
N PHE A 46 -10.53 -4.17 -1.74
CA PHE A 46 -9.17 -3.66 -1.72
C PHE A 46 -9.11 -2.22 -2.27
N ASP A 47 -8.49 -1.32 -1.51
CA ASP A 47 -8.06 -0.02 -2.03
C ASP A 47 -6.68 -0.17 -2.69
N HIS A 48 -6.50 0.48 -3.85
CA HIS A 48 -5.28 0.41 -4.64
C HIS A 48 -4.53 1.73 -4.60
N TYR A 49 -3.24 1.66 -4.31
CA TYR A 49 -2.31 2.79 -4.38
C TYR A 49 -1.23 2.47 -5.41
N VAL A 50 -1.06 3.36 -6.38
CA VAL A 50 -0.12 3.23 -7.50
C VAL A 50 0.70 4.49 -7.67
N ASN A 51 1.80 4.41 -8.40
CA ASN A 51 2.58 5.56 -8.82
C ASN A 51 1.77 6.39 -9.83
N GLN A 52 1.67 7.70 -9.58
CA GLN A 52 1.05 8.64 -10.49
C GLN A 52 2.09 9.68 -10.91
N ALA A 53 2.41 9.71 -12.20
CA ALA A 53 3.43 10.59 -12.74
C ALA A 53 3.08 12.07 -12.46
N GLY A 54 3.98 12.77 -11.77
CA GLY A 54 3.80 14.18 -11.40
C GLY A 54 3.05 14.42 -10.09
N ASP A 55 2.54 13.37 -9.42
CA ASP A 55 1.91 13.48 -8.11
C ASP A 55 2.86 13.02 -6.99
N PRO A 56 3.45 13.95 -6.20
CA PRO A 56 4.35 13.61 -5.11
C PRO A 56 3.63 12.95 -3.91
N SER A 57 2.29 12.93 -3.90
CA SER A 57 1.49 12.26 -2.87
C SER A 57 1.18 10.80 -3.16
N SER A 58 1.60 10.30 -4.33
CA SER A 58 1.44 8.91 -4.77
C SER A 58 2.65 8.04 -4.42
N LEU A 59 2.60 6.73 -4.73
CA LEU A 59 3.76 5.86 -4.55
C LEU A 59 4.92 6.30 -5.44
N ALA A 60 6.16 6.13 -4.98
CA ALA A 60 7.35 6.41 -5.77
C ALA A 60 7.55 5.42 -6.95
N ASN A 61 7.07 4.19 -6.80
CA ASN A 61 7.12 3.15 -7.82
C ASN A 61 6.08 2.05 -7.51
N ASP A 62 5.59 1.38 -8.55
CA ASP A 62 4.60 0.30 -8.41
C ASP A 62 5.17 -1.03 -7.92
N TYR A 63 6.49 -1.18 -7.88
CA TYR A 63 7.12 -2.30 -7.21
C TYR A 63 7.32 -1.96 -5.73
N VAL A 64 6.63 -2.69 -4.85
CA VAL A 64 6.77 -2.56 -3.39
C VAL A 64 7.43 -3.83 -2.85
N SER A 65 8.65 -3.75 -2.30
CA SER A 65 9.37 -4.93 -1.79
C SER A 65 9.16 -5.21 -0.31
N SER A 66 8.84 -4.18 0.48
CA SER A 66 8.73 -4.30 1.92
C SER A 66 7.75 -3.30 2.50
N ILE A 67 7.12 -3.70 3.61
CA ILE A 67 6.20 -2.88 4.38
C ILE A 67 6.55 -3.07 5.86
N ILE A 68 6.76 -1.97 6.58
CA ILE A 68 6.99 -1.98 8.02
C ILE A 68 6.17 -0.89 8.70
N GLU A 69 5.75 -1.14 9.94
CA GLU A 69 5.14 -0.14 10.81
C GLU A 69 6.12 0.21 11.94
N ASP A 70 6.39 1.50 12.14
CA ASP A 70 7.25 1.96 13.22
C ASP A 70 6.51 2.06 14.57
N ARG A 71 7.22 2.49 15.62
CA ARG A 71 6.62 2.61 16.96
C ARG A 71 5.56 3.70 17.08
N GLN A 72 5.63 4.72 16.23
CA GLN A 72 4.69 5.84 16.17
C GLN A 72 3.46 5.51 15.29
N GLY A 73 3.45 4.34 14.65
CA GLY A 73 2.37 3.91 13.77
C GLY A 73 2.52 4.42 12.33
N ASN A 74 3.67 4.99 11.96
CA ASN A 74 3.92 5.32 10.56
C ASN A 74 4.23 4.04 9.79
N LEU A 75 3.68 3.95 8.59
CA LEU A 75 3.97 2.90 7.64
C LEU A 75 5.06 3.34 6.70
N TRP A 76 5.99 2.43 6.43
CA TRP A 76 7.10 2.66 5.50
C TRP A 76 7.07 1.58 4.42
N PHE A 77 7.14 2.01 3.17
CA PHE A 77 7.10 1.17 1.99
C PHE A 77 8.43 1.28 1.25
N GLY A 78 9.14 0.16 1.15
CA GLY A 78 10.30 0.04 0.29
C GLY A 78 9.84 -0.15 -1.15
N THR A 79 10.21 0.76 -2.04
CA THR A 79 9.91 0.67 -3.46
C THR A 79 11.19 0.69 -4.29
N ARG A 80 11.12 0.36 -5.59
CA ARG A 80 12.25 0.56 -6.51
C ARG A 80 12.59 2.04 -6.75
N GLY A 81 11.64 2.93 -6.48
CA GLY A 81 11.81 4.37 -6.63
C GLY A 81 12.35 5.05 -5.38
N GLY A 82 12.56 4.33 -4.27
CA GLY A 82 12.93 4.92 -2.98
C GLY A 82 12.01 4.49 -1.84
N ILE A 83 12.12 5.19 -0.72
CA ILE A 83 11.31 4.94 0.48
C ILE A 83 10.14 5.91 0.54
N VAL A 84 8.94 5.36 0.76
CA VAL A 84 7.71 6.11 0.92
C VAL A 84 7.17 5.91 2.33
N MET A 85 6.71 6.97 2.99
CA MET A 85 6.09 6.92 4.32
C MET A 85 4.62 7.32 4.25
N HIS A 86 3.78 6.65 5.04
CA HIS A 86 2.39 7.02 5.24
C HIS A 86 2.10 7.15 6.73
N ARG A 87 1.59 8.32 7.12
CA ARG A 87 1.22 8.59 8.51
C ARG A 87 -0.15 8.00 8.84
N PRO A 88 -0.38 7.57 10.09
CA PRO A 88 -1.69 7.09 10.50
C PRO A 88 -2.75 8.18 10.30
N GLY A 89 -3.88 7.82 9.67
CA GLY A 89 -4.99 8.74 9.38
C GLY A 89 -4.75 9.72 8.23
N SER A 90 -3.58 9.67 7.58
CA SER A 90 -3.32 10.41 6.35
C SER A 90 -3.98 9.72 5.15
N GLN A 91 -4.18 10.44 4.05
CA GLN A 91 -4.43 9.86 2.72
C GLN A 91 -3.22 10.02 1.79
N VAL A 92 -2.19 10.74 2.25
CA VAL A 92 -1.02 11.16 1.47
C VAL A 92 0.15 10.22 1.75
N PHE A 93 0.87 9.86 0.69
CA PHE A 93 2.18 9.22 0.79
C PHE A 93 3.27 10.29 0.68
N GLU A 94 4.30 10.18 1.51
CA GLU A 94 5.42 11.12 1.53
C GLU A 94 6.69 10.41 1.07
N TYR A 95 7.34 10.96 0.06
CA TYR A 95 8.65 10.51 -0.37
C TYR A 95 9.72 10.91 0.65
N VAL A 96 10.55 9.96 1.08
CA VAL A 96 11.55 10.22 2.13
C VAL A 96 13.00 10.12 1.62
N SER A 97 13.29 9.32 0.59
CA SER A 97 14.63 9.24 -0.03
C SER A 97 14.65 8.37 -1.27
#